data_AF-Q9H1B4-F1
#
_entry.id   AF-Q9H1B4-F1
#
_cell.length_a   1.000
_cell.length_b   1.000
_cell.length_c   1.000
_cell.angle_alpha   90.00
_cell.angle_beta   90.00
_cell.angle_gamma   90.00
#
_symmetry.space_group_name_H-M   'P 1'
#
loop_
_entity.id
_entity.type
_entity.pdbx_description
1 polymer ?
#
loop_
_entity_poly.entity_id
_entity_poly.type
_entity_poly.pdbx_seq_one_letter_code
_entity_poly.pdbx_strand_id
1 'polypeptide(L)'
;MRRNTQDENMRKWFKVTIPYGIKYDKAWLMNSIQSNCSVPFTPVDFHYIRNRACFFVQVASAASALKDVSYKIYDDENQKICIFVSHFTAPYSVKNKLKPGQMEMLKLTMNKRYNVSQQALDLQNLRFDPDLMGRDIDIILNRRNCMAATLKITERNFPELLSLNLCNNKLYQLDGLSDITEKAPKVKTLNLSKNKLESAWELGKVKGLKLEELWLEGNPLCSTFSDQSAYVSAIRDCFPKLLRLDGRELSAPVIVDIDSSETMKPCKENFTGSETLKHLVLQFLQQSNLCKYFKDSRNIKILKDPYLQRKLLKHTKCPRNVDSLSALPETQHDFTSILVDMWYQTVNTCFLPRAGPESQRWWCLLSLKWKDGLRVLILPSCGPSSLPLAAIPVCAS
;
A
#
# COMPACT_ATOMS: atom_id res chain seq x y z
N MET A 1 -49.51 -1.49 19.87
CA MET A 1 -48.57 -2.24 19.00
C MET A 1 -47.14 -1.94 19.42
N ARG A 2 -46.36 -2.93 19.87
CA ARG A 2 -44.90 -2.76 20.05
C ARG A 2 -44.25 -2.81 18.66
N ARG A 3 -43.58 -1.74 18.23
CA ARG A 3 -42.81 -1.75 16.97
C ARG A 3 -41.67 -2.75 17.08
N ASN A 4 -41.50 -3.59 16.06
CA ASN A 4 -40.36 -4.49 15.95
C ASN A 4 -39.08 -3.68 15.69
N THR A 5 -38.34 -3.37 16.76
CA THR A 5 -37.03 -2.68 16.73
C THR A 5 -35.92 -3.48 16.02
N GLN A 6 -36.22 -4.69 15.55
CA GLN A 6 -35.34 -5.46 14.66
C GLN A 6 -35.38 -4.96 13.20
N ASP A 7 -36.48 -4.36 12.74
CA ASP A 7 -36.65 -3.97 11.34
C ASP A 7 -36.01 -2.59 11.03
N GLU A 8 -36.12 -1.63 11.95
CA GLU A 8 -35.38 -0.35 11.87
C GLU A 8 -33.85 -0.54 11.93
N ASN A 9 -33.37 -1.71 12.36
CA ASN A 9 -31.95 -2.11 12.34
C ASN A 9 -31.53 -2.88 11.07
N MET A 10 -32.37 -2.94 10.02
CA MET A 10 -31.94 -3.14 8.62
C MET A 10 -31.19 -1.88 8.13
N ARG A 11 -30.13 -1.50 8.87
CA ARG A 11 -29.30 -0.30 8.68
C ARG A 11 -28.91 -0.16 7.21
N LYS A 12 -29.12 1.02 6.65
CA LYS A 12 -28.91 1.33 5.23
C LYS A 12 -27.50 0.91 4.79
N TRP A 13 -27.42 -0.15 4.01
CA TRP A 13 -26.16 -0.62 3.43
C TRP A 13 -25.87 0.12 2.13
N PHE A 14 -24.60 0.38 1.88
CA PHE A 14 -24.14 1.02 0.66
C PHE A 14 -23.07 0.14 0.02
N LYS A 15 -23.19 -0.09 -1.28
CA LYS A 15 -22.16 -0.77 -2.08
C LYS A 15 -21.19 0.29 -2.61
N VAL A 16 -19.91 0.06 -2.35
CA VAL A 16 -18.79 0.82 -2.88
C VAL A 16 -18.18 0.03 -4.02
N THR A 17 -17.94 0.68 -5.16
CA THR A 17 -17.39 0.06 -6.38
C THR A 17 -16.31 0.95 -6.98
N ILE A 18 -15.14 0.37 -7.17
CA ILE A 18 -13.94 1.04 -7.70
C ILE A 18 -13.63 0.39 -9.06
N PRO A 19 -13.84 1.09 -10.19
CA PRO A 19 -13.46 0.60 -11.51
C PRO A 19 -11.95 0.34 -11.57
N TYR A 20 -11.54 -0.69 -12.30
CA TYR A 20 -10.13 -1.11 -12.44
C TYR A 20 -9.40 -1.43 -11.12
N GLY A 21 -10.13 -1.51 -10.00
CA GLY A 21 -9.57 -1.72 -8.66
C GLY A 21 -8.76 -3.01 -8.48
N ILE A 22 -8.86 -3.99 -9.39
CA ILE A 22 -8.00 -5.19 -9.42
C ILE A 22 -6.53 -4.89 -9.75
N LYS A 23 -6.23 -3.73 -10.34
CA LYS A 23 -4.86 -3.28 -10.59
C LYS A 23 -4.09 -3.01 -9.29
N TYR A 24 -4.79 -2.58 -8.25
CA TYR A 24 -4.20 -2.07 -7.02
C TYR A 24 -4.11 -3.17 -5.97
N ASP A 25 -3.07 -3.12 -5.13
CA ASP A 25 -3.03 -3.94 -3.92
C ASP A 25 -4.21 -3.58 -2.98
N LYS A 26 -4.77 -4.59 -2.31
CA LYS A 26 -5.91 -4.42 -1.40
C LYS A 26 -5.57 -3.50 -0.23
N ALA A 27 -4.43 -3.69 0.42
CA ALA A 27 -4.04 -2.92 1.59
C ALA A 27 -3.70 -1.47 1.20
N TRP A 28 -2.95 -1.27 0.11
CA TRP A 28 -2.69 0.06 -0.46
C TRP A 28 -4.01 0.78 -0.79
N LEU A 29 -4.95 0.11 -1.48
CA LEU A 29 -6.21 0.71 -1.89
C LEU A 29 -7.08 1.11 -0.68
N MET A 30 -7.19 0.25 0.33
CA MET A 30 -7.95 0.56 1.56
C MET A 30 -7.29 1.69 2.36
N ASN A 31 -5.96 1.69 2.50
CA ASN A 31 -5.22 2.73 3.23
C ASN A 31 -5.31 4.10 2.52
N SER A 32 -5.19 4.13 1.19
CA SER A 32 -5.34 5.34 0.38
C SER A 32 -6.74 5.93 0.44
N ILE A 33 -7.78 5.09 0.53
CA ILE A 33 -9.16 5.54 0.73
C ILE A 33 -9.37 6.04 2.16
N GLN A 34 -8.88 5.32 3.17
CA GLN A 34 -9.05 5.71 4.57
C GLN A 34 -8.29 7.00 4.93
N SER A 35 -7.13 7.27 4.32
CA SER A 35 -6.38 8.51 4.54
C SER A 35 -7.05 9.76 3.92
N ASN A 36 -7.86 9.58 2.88
CA ASN A 36 -8.60 10.67 2.21
C ASN A 36 -10.06 10.80 2.71
N CYS A 37 -10.58 9.80 3.42
CA CYS A 37 -11.95 9.78 3.93
C CYS A 37 -12.03 10.52 5.28
N SER A 38 -12.90 11.51 5.38
CA SER A 38 -13.13 12.29 6.62
C SER A 38 -13.80 11.50 7.75
N VAL A 39 -14.33 10.31 7.44
CA VAL A 39 -15.03 9.43 8.39
C VAL A 39 -14.35 8.06 8.40
N PRO A 40 -14.00 7.50 9.58
CA PRO A 40 -13.49 6.13 9.65
C PRO A 40 -14.56 5.13 9.20
N PHE A 41 -14.17 4.15 8.38
CA PHE A 41 -15.07 3.12 7.90
C PHE A 41 -14.43 1.74 8.00
N THR A 42 -15.26 0.71 8.12
CA THR A 42 -14.80 -0.69 8.03
C THR A 42 -15.37 -1.28 6.74
N PRO A 43 -14.53 -1.64 5.75
CA PRO A 43 -15.00 -2.30 4.55
C PRO A 43 -15.52 -3.69 4.90
N VAL A 44 -16.78 -3.96 4.57
CA VAL A 44 -17.42 -5.27 4.75
C VAL A 44 -17.46 -5.97 3.40
N ASP A 45 -17.12 -7.26 3.38
CA ASP A 45 -17.25 -8.11 2.20
C ASP A 45 -16.45 -7.59 0.98
N PHE A 46 -15.18 -7.23 1.18
CA PHE A 46 -14.30 -6.82 0.09
C PHE A 46 -14.07 -7.98 -0.90
N HIS A 47 -14.11 -7.69 -2.20
CA HIS A 47 -13.93 -8.67 -3.28
C HIS A 47 -13.70 -8.01 -4.64
N TYR A 48 -13.31 -8.80 -5.62
CA TYR A 48 -13.23 -8.36 -7.01
C TYR A 48 -14.42 -8.88 -7.83
N ILE A 49 -14.90 -8.09 -8.79
CA ILE A 49 -15.85 -8.52 -9.82
C ILE A 49 -15.32 -8.04 -11.16
N ARG A 50 -14.87 -8.97 -12.01
CA ARG A 50 -14.15 -8.68 -13.26
C ARG A 50 -12.95 -7.76 -12.94
N ASN A 51 -12.94 -6.54 -13.46
CA ASN A 51 -11.89 -5.55 -13.20
C ASN A 51 -12.14 -4.65 -11.98
N ARG A 52 -13.26 -4.79 -11.26
CA ARG A 52 -13.68 -3.83 -10.21
C ARG A 52 -13.40 -4.37 -8.81
N ALA A 53 -12.88 -3.53 -7.92
CA ALA A 53 -12.93 -3.81 -6.48
C ALA A 53 -14.29 -3.37 -5.92
N CYS A 54 -14.88 -4.18 -5.04
CA CYS A 54 -16.20 -3.95 -4.44
C CYS A 54 -16.16 -4.24 -2.94
N PHE A 55 -16.82 -3.40 -2.14
CA PHE A 55 -17.08 -3.67 -0.72
C PHE A 55 -18.37 -2.97 -0.29
N PHE A 56 -18.78 -3.13 0.97
CA PHE A 56 -19.98 -2.50 1.53
C PHE A 56 -19.68 -1.76 2.84
N VAL A 57 -20.49 -0.75 3.13
CA VAL A 57 -20.49 -0.03 4.42
C VAL A 57 -21.93 0.09 4.94
N GLN A 58 -22.09 0.11 6.27
CA GLN A 58 -23.41 0.12 6.93
C GLN A 58 -23.89 1.52 7.34
N VAL A 59 -23.04 2.55 7.21
CA VAL A 59 -23.30 3.89 7.77
C VAL A 59 -23.38 4.93 6.65
N ALA A 60 -24.46 5.72 6.64
CA ALA A 60 -24.71 6.72 5.61
C ALA A 60 -23.68 7.86 5.59
N SER A 61 -23.14 8.28 6.75
CA SER A 61 -22.06 9.28 6.82
C SER A 61 -20.77 8.75 6.20
N ALA A 62 -20.38 7.50 6.49
CA ALA A 62 -19.25 6.85 5.84
C ALA A 62 -19.46 6.69 4.32
N ALA A 63 -20.67 6.33 3.89
CA ALA A 63 -21.02 6.25 2.47
C ALA A 63 -20.93 7.61 1.75
N SER A 64 -21.36 8.70 2.40
CA SER A 64 -21.22 10.06 1.87
C SER A 64 -19.75 10.47 1.78
N ALA A 65 -18.99 10.30 2.87
CA ALA A 65 -17.57 10.63 2.91
C ALA A 65 -16.78 9.86 1.84
N LEU A 66 -17.09 8.57 1.62
CA LEU A 66 -16.49 7.75 0.55
C LEU A 66 -16.83 8.24 -0.86
N LYS A 67 -18.03 8.78 -1.07
CA LYS A 67 -18.39 9.43 -2.34
C LYS A 67 -17.53 10.68 -2.56
N ASP A 68 -17.28 11.45 -1.50
CA ASP A 68 -16.43 12.65 -1.54
C ASP A 68 -14.94 12.33 -1.73
N VAL A 69 -14.49 11.08 -1.54
CA VAL A 69 -13.11 10.64 -1.84
C VAL A 69 -12.88 10.42 -3.34
N SER A 70 -13.94 10.23 -4.14
CA SER A 70 -13.81 9.97 -5.59
C SER A 70 -13.00 11.07 -6.28
N TYR A 71 -12.01 10.67 -7.10
CA TYR A 71 -11.07 11.52 -7.82
C TYR A 71 -10.06 12.32 -6.97
N LYS A 72 -9.97 12.08 -5.66
CA LYS A 72 -8.93 12.69 -4.78
C LYS A 72 -7.65 11.85 -4.66
N ILE A 73 -7.76 10.53 -4.86
CA ILE A 73 -6.62 9.60 -4.83
C ILE A 73 -6.02 9.50 -6.23
N TYR A 74 -4.69 9.46 -6.30
CA TYR A 74 -3.90 9.20 -7.50
C TYR A 74 -3.13 7.89 -7.31
N ASP A 75 -2.99 7.10 -8.36
CA ASP A 75 -2.05 5.98 -8.42
C ASP A 75 -0.67 6.40 -8.93
N ASP A 76 0.26 5.44 -9.04
CA ASP A 76 1.65 5.69 -9.44
C ASP A 76 1.79 6.17 -10.90
N GLU A 77 0.78 5.90 -11.74
CA GLU A 77 0.65 6.44 -13.11
C GLU A 77 0.03 7.86 -13.11
N ASN A 78 -0.20 8.45 -11.92
CA ASN A 78 -0.89 9.71 -11.69
C ASN A 78 -2.32 9.73 -12.26
N GLN A 79 -2.97 8.57 -12.36
CA GLN A 79 -4.38 8.43 -12.75
C GLN A 79 -5.28 8.58 -11.53
N LYS A 80 -6.43 9.22 -11.71
CA LYS A 80 -7.39 9.48 -10.62
C LYS A 80 -8.28 8.27 -10.36
N ILE A 81 -8.30 7.79 -9.12
CA ILE A 81 -9.20 6.69 -8.72
C ILE A 81 -10.63 7.21 -8.51
N CYS A 82 -11.56 6.64 -9.26
CA CYS A 82 -12.99 6.90 -9.13
C CYS A 82 -13.65 5.94 -8.12
N ILE A 83 -14.53 6.46 -7.28
CA ILE A 83 -15.25 5.68 -6.27
C ILE A 83 -16.76 5.89 -6.44
N PHE A 84 -17.47 4.84 -6.84
CA PHE A 84 -18.93 4.87 -6.91
C PHE A 84 -19.55 4.29 -5.63
N VAL A 85 -20.47 5.03 -5.03
CA VAL A 85 -21.23 4.60 -3.85
C VAL A 85 -22.72 4.60 -4.19
N SER A 86 -23.39 3.47 -4.02
CA SER A 86 -24.83 3.31 -4.25
C SER A 86 -25.52 2.64 -3.06
N HIS A 87 -26.82 2.92 -2.88
CA HIS A 87 -27.62 2.25 -1.85
C HIS A 87 -27.81 0.76 -2.19
N PHE A 88 -27.81 -0.11 -1.19
CA PHE A 88 -27.95 -1.55 -1.36
C PHE A 88 -28.71 -2.19 -0.19
N THR A 89 -28.94 -3.50 -0.25
CA THR A 89 -29.43 -4.27 0.91
C THR A 89 -28.24 -4.87 1.68
N ALA A 90 -28.46 -5.46 2.85
CA ALA A 90 -27.37 -6.12 3.58
C ALA A 90 -26.69 -7.19 2.70
N PRO A 91 -25.34 -7.21 2.63
CA PRO A 91 -24.62 -8.14 1.78
C PRO A 91 -24.84 -9.59 2.25
N TYR A 92 -24.73 -10.53 1.31
CA TYR A 92 -25.02 -11.94 1.59
C TYR A 92 -24.18 -12.53 2.73
N SER A 93 -22.95 -12.05 2.94
CA SER A 93 -22.12 -12.51 4.05
C SER A 93 -22.58 -12.07 5.43
N VAL A 94 -23.31 -10.96 5.52
CA VAL A 94 -23.95 -10.50 6.76
C VAL A 94 -25.26 -11.24 6.98
N LYS A 95 -26.08 -11.41 5.93
CA LYS A 95 -27.35 -12.15 5.99
C LYS A 95 -27.15 -13.63 6.34
N ASN A 96 -26.16 -14.27 5.71
CA ASN A 96 -25.91 -15.71 5.83
C ASN A 96 -24.75 -16.04 6.79
N LYS A 97 -24.48 -15.17 7.77
CA LYS A 97 -23.42 -15.40 8.76
C LYS A 97 -23.69 -16.69 9.55
N LEU A 98 -22.69 -17.57 9.66
CA LEU A 98 -22.82 -18.82 10.43
C LEU A 98 -23.22 -18.51 11.89
N LYS A 99 -24.19 -19.27 12.41
CA LYS A 99 -24.60 -19.21 13.82
C LYS A 99 -23.45 -19.68 14.72
N PRO A 100 -23.36 -19.23 15.99
CA PRO A 100 -22.28 -19.62 16.90
C PRO A 100 -22.05 -21.14 17.00
N GLY A 101 -23.12 -21.94 17.10
CA GLY A 101 -23.00 -23.41 17.12
C GLY A 101 -22.47 -24.02 15.82
N GLN A 102 -22.77 -23.42 14.66
CA GLN A 102 -22.21 -23.86 13.37
C GLN A 102 -20.72 -23.50 13.27
N MET A 103 -20.31 -22.35 13.82
CA MET A 103 -18.91 -21.95 13.88
C MET A 103 -18.08 -22.90 14.74
N GLU A 104 -18.60 -23.31 15.90
CA GLU A 104 -17.89 -24.24 16.79
C GLU A 104 -17.82 -25.65 16.19
N MET A 105 -18.88 -26.14 15.53
CA MET A 105 -18.83 -27.40 14.78
C MET A 105 -17.82 -27.37 13.64
N LEU A 106 -17.79 -26.30 12.84
CA LEU A 106 -16.79 -26.12 11.79
C LEU A 106 -15.36 -26.16 12.36
N LYS A 107 -15.12 -25.50 13.50
CA LYS A 107 -13.84 -25.53 14.22
C LYS A 107 -13.45 -26.94 14.69
N LEU A 108 -14.39 -27.71 15.24
CA LEU A 108 -14.14 -29.10 15.64
C LEU A 108 -13.79 -30.00 14.43
N THR A 109 -14.54 -29.89 13.33
CA THR A 109 -14.25 -30.60 12.07
C THR A 109 -12.88 -30.21 11.50
N MET A 110 -12.51 -28.92 11.54
CA MET A 110 -11.20 -28.45 11.10
C MET A 110 -10.06 -29.00 11.99
N ASN A 111 -10.23 -29.01 13.31
CA ASN A 111 -9.25 -29.60 14.23
C ASN A 111 -9.01 -31.10 13.95
N LYS A 112 -10.08 -31.86 13.70
CA LYS A 112 -10.01 -33.29 13.34
C LYS A 112 -9.31 -33.55 12.00
N ARG A 113 -9.37 -32.58 11.07
CA ARG A 113 -8.73 -32.60 9.75
C ARG A 113 -7.36 -31.94 9.70
N TYR A 114 -6.81 -31.52 10.84
CA TYR A 114 -5.50 -30.91 10.93
C TYR A 114 -4.43 -31.93 11.30
N ASN A 115 -3.43 -32.09 10.43
CA ASN A 115 -2.23 -32.86 10.70
C ASN A 115 -1.17 -31.95 11.33
N VAL A 116 -0.90 -32.17 12.62
CA VAL A 116 0.06 -31.39 13.41
C VAL A 116 1.49 -31.54 12.93
N SER A 117 1.93 -32.75 12.51
CA SER A 117 3.33 -33.01 12.15
C SER A 117 3.71 -32.44 10.79
N GLN A 118 2.75 -32.23 9.91
CA GLN A 118 2.93 -31.60 8.59
C GLN A 118 2.44 -30.16 8.54
N GLN A 119 1.87 -29.65 9.65
CA GLN A 119 1.18 -28.36 9.73
C GLN A 119 0.21 -28.17 8.54
N ALA A 120 -0.59 -29.21 8.29
CA ALA A 120 -1.40 -29.36 7.09
C ALA A 120 -2.89 -29.51 7.43
N LEU A 121 -3.76 -28.72 6.80
CA LEU A 121 -5.20 -28.73 7.03
C LEU A 121 -5.95 -29.29 5.82
N ASP A 122 -6.63 -30.43 5.98
CA ASP A 122 -7.33 -31.11 4.90
C ASP A 122 -8.83 -30.77 4.82
N LEU A 123 -9.16 -29.71 4.08
CA LEU A 123 -10.55 -29.31 3.83
C LEU A 123 -11.10 -29.86 2.51
N GLN A 124 -10.53 -30.95 1.96
CA GLN A 124 -11.09 -31.55 0.74
C GLN A 124 -12.55 -31.96 0.94
N ASN A 125 -13.38 -31.62 -0.06
CA ASN A 125 -14.80 -31.97 -0.13
C ASN A 125 -15.58 -31.68 1.17
N LEU A 126 -15.24 -30.59 1.89
CA LEU A 126 -15.67 -30.31 3.28
C LEU A 126 -17.18 -30.36 3.49
N ARG A 127 -17.96 -29.99 2.47
CA ARG A 127 -19.44 -30.05 2.49
C ARG A 127 -19.99 -31.42 2.90
N PHE A 128 -19.26 -32.49 2.56
CA PHE A 128 -19.67 -33.88 2.81
C PHE A 128 -18.90 -34.52 3.98
N ASP A 129 -18.38 -33.71 4.90
CA ASP A 129 -17.82 -34.23 6.14
C ASP A 129 -18.93 -34.86 7.01
N PRO A 130 -18.75 -36.08 7.55
CA PRO A 130 -19.76 -36.75 8.36
C PRO A 130 -20.20 -35.95 9.59
N ASP A 131 -19.30 -35.21 10.25
CA ASP A 131 -19.63 -34.47 11.48
C ASP A 131 -20.47 -33.21 11.19
N LEU A 132 -20.38 -32.68 9.96
CA LEU A 132 -21.19 -31.56 9.47
C LEU A 132 -22.54 -32.05 8.90
N MET A 133 -22.54 -33.10 8.08
CA MET A 133 -23.75 -33.69 7.51
C MET A 133 -24.68 -34.24 8.60
N GLY A 134 -24.14 -34.94 9.61
CA GLY A 134 -24.91 -35.49 10.72
C GLY A 134 -25.59 -34.45 11.63
N ARG A 135 -25.39 -33.15 11.37
CA ARG A 135 -26.00 -32.03 12.11
C ARG A 135 -26.71 -31.03 11.20
N ASP A 136 -26.93 -31.37 9.92
CA ASP A 136 -27.52 -30.49 8.89
C ASP A 136 -26.79 -29.13 8.73
N ILE A 137 -25.44 -29.16 8.75
CA ILE A 137 -24.61 -27.96 8.62
C ILE A 137 -23.98 -27.88 7.22
N ASP A 138 -24.66 -27.17 6.31
CA ASP A 138 -24.22 -27.00 4.92
C ASP A 138 -23.07 -25.98 4.74
N ILE A 139 -21.81 -26.43 4.91
CA ILE A 139 -20.61 -25.62 4.67
C ILE A 139 -20.18 -25.69 3.20
N ILE A 140 -20.70 -24.77 2.38
CA ILE A 140 -20.24 -24.58 0.98
C ILE A 140 -19.11 -23.55 0.94
N LEU A 141 -17.86 -23.99 0.80
CA LEU A 141 -16.68 -23.11 0.81
C LEU A 141 -16.65 -22.07 -0.32
N ASN A 142 -17.30 -22.30 -1.45
CA ASN A 142 -17.45 -21.25 -2.48
C ASN A 142 -18.33 -20.07 -2.01
N ARG A 143 -19.13 -20.21 -0.95
CA ARG A 143 -19.86 -19.07 -0.38
C ARG A 143 -18.92 -18.27 0.53
N ARG A 144 -18.79 -16.96 0.27
CA ARG A 144 -17.85 -16.06 0.96
C ARG A 144 -18.00 -16.04 2.48
N ASN A 145 -19.21 -16.16 3.02
CA ASN A 145 -19.45 -16.30 4.47
C ASN A 145 -18.82 -17.57 5.07
N CYS A 146 -18.87 -18.68 4.34
CA CYS A 146 -18.29 -19.95 4.78
C CYS A 146 -16.76 -19.87 4.72
N MET A 147 -16.19 -19.39 3.60
CA MET A 147 -14.73 -19.24 3.50
C MET A 147 -14.17 -18.24 4.52
N ALA A 148 -14.83 -17.10 4.73
CA ALA A 148 -14.42 -16.13 5.74
C ALA A 148 -14.52 -16.68 7.18
N ALA A 149 -15.48 -17.57 7.46
CA ALA A 149 -15.55 -18.29 8.73
C ALA A 149 -14.40 -19.29 8.88
N THR A 150 -14.11 -20.05 7.82
CA THR A 150 -12.98 -20.99 7.75
C THR A 150 -11.65 -20.26 7.98
N LEU A 151 -11.34 -19.21 7.21
CA LEU A 151 -10.11 -18.43 7.37
C LEU A 151 -9.99 -17.77 8.76
N LYS A 152 -11.11 -17.35 9.36
CA LYS A 152 -11.15 -16.82 10.73
C LYS A 152 -10.85 -17.89 11.79
N ILE A 153 -11.22 -19.15 11.57
CA ILE A 153 -10.81 -20.26 12.43
C ILE A 153 -9.32 -20.53 12.19
N THR A 154 -8.87 -20.59 10.94
CA THR A 154 -7.45 -20.81 10.58
C THR A 154 -6.52 -19.81 11.26
N GLU A 155 -6.80 -18.51 11.15
CA GLU A 155 -6.04 -17.42 11.81
C GLU A 155 -5.86 -17.66 13.32
N ARG A 156 -6.87 -18.23 13.99
CA ARG A 156 -6.93 -18.35 15.45
C ARG A 156 -6.42 -19.68 15.98
N ASN A 157 -6.56 -20.75 15.20
CA ASN A 157 -6.32 -22.12 15.63
C ASN A 157 -5.10 -22.75 14.95
N PHE A 158 -4.71 -22.28 13.76
CA PHE A 158 -3.59 -22.80 12.97
C PHE A 158 -2.68 -21.67 12.45
N PRO A 159 -2.12 -20.80 13.33
CA PRO A 159 -1.27 -19.68 12.90
C PRO A 159 0.02 -20.13 12.19
N GLU A 160 0.46 -21.36 12.43
CA GLU A 160 1.62 -22.01 11.81
C GLU A 160 1.25 -22.89 10.60
N LEU A 161 0.08 -22.71 9.98
CA LEU A 161 -0.36 -23.51 8.84
C LEU A 161 0.60 -23.35 7.63
N LEU A 162 1.19 -24.45 7.19
CA LEU A 162 2.07 -24.50 6.01
C LEU A 162 1.37 -25.06 4.76
N SER A 163 0.43 -25.99 4.92
CA SER A 163 -0.24 -26.67 3.82
C SER A 163 -1.76 -26.62 3.96
N LEU A 164 -2.45 -26.20 2.90
CA LEU A 164 -3.92 -26.11 2.86
C LEU A 164 -4.49 -26.87 1.66
N ASN A 165 -5.33 -27.88 1.93
CA ASN A 165 -6.05 -28.60 0.89
C ASN A 165 -7.51 -28.11 0.77
N LEU A 166 -7.85 -27.60 -0.41
CA LEU A 166 -9.20 -27.16 -0.81
C LEU A 166 -9.71 -27.98 -2.02
N CYS A 167 -9.12 -29.14 -2.30
CA CYS A 167 -9.50 -30.02 -3.39
C CYS A 167 -11.01 -30.34 -3.41
N ASN A 168 -11.61 -30.38 -4.59
CA ASN A 168 -13.00 -30.82 -4.82
C ASN A 168 -14.06 -30.09 -3.96
N ASN A 169 -13.93 -28.78 -3.78
CA ASN A 169 -14.92 -27.94 -3.07
C ASN A 169 -15.84 -27.14 -4.01
N LYS A 170 -15.78 -27.43 -5.31
CA LYS A 170 -16.53 -26.74 -6.39
C LYS A 170 -16.29 -25.22 -6.40
N LEU A 171 -15.07 -24.80 -6.07
CA LEU A 171 -14.65 -23.40 -6.12
C LEU A 171 -14.59 -22.93 -7.58
N TYR A 172 -15.43 -21.97 -7.96
CA TYR A 172 -15.38 -21.28 -9.26
C TYR A 172 -14.82 -19.86 -9.17
N GLN A 173 -14.74 -19.31 -7.94
CA GLN A 173 -14.15 -18.00 -7.65
C GLN A 173 -13.31 -18.05 -6.37
N LEU A 174 -12.16 -17.38 -6.36
CA LEU A 174 -11.26 -17.27 -5.21
C LEU A 174 -11.44 -15.97 -4.41
N ASP A 175 -12.47 -15.16 -4.68
CA ASP A 175 -12.73 -13.92 -3.93
C ASP A 175 -12.89 -14.14 -2.42
N GLY A 176 -13.56 -15.22 -2.02
CA GLY A 176 -13.69 -15.56 -0.60
C GLY A 176 -12.40 -16.06 0.05
N LEU A 177 -11.41 -16.47 -0.75
CA LEU A 177 -10.10 -16.93 -0.31
C LEU A 177 -9.07 -15.78 -0.27
N SER A 178 -9.36 -14.62 -0.87
CA SER A 178 -8.39 -13.52 -1.02
C SER A 178 -7.75 -13.02 0.30
N ASP A 179 -8.46 -13.11 1.42
CA ASP A 179 -7.95 -12.76 2.75
C ASP A 179 -6.89 -13.76 3.30
N ILE A 180 -6.63 -14.89 2.63
CA ILE A 180 -5.65 -15.90 3.09
C ILE A 180 -4.24 -15.34 3.28
N THR A 181 -3.85 -14.32 2.50
CA THR A 181 -2.55 -13.65 2.59
C THR A 181 -2.34 -12.93 3.94
N GLU A 182 -3.43 -12.46 4.55
CA GLU A 182 -3.44 -11.87 5.90
C GLU A 182 -3.66 -12.95 6.98
N LYS A 183 -4.52 -13.93 6.69
CA LYS A 183 -5.04 -14.90 7.69
C LYS A 183 -4.17 -16.14 7.89
N ALA A 184 -3.38 -16.52 6.88
CA ALA A 184 -2.47 -17.66 6.92
C ALA A 184 -1.22 -17.38 6.06
N PRO A 185 -0.42 -16.33 6.37
CA PRO A 185 0.71 -15.88 5.55
C PRO A 185 1.85 -16.91 5.41
N LYS A 186 1.86 -17.95 6.25
CA LYS A 186 2.87 -19.03 6.26
C LYS A 186 2.55 -20.18 5.29
N VAL A 187 1.38 -20.17 4.64
CA VAL A 187 0.99 -21.21 3.69
C VAL A 187 1.92 -21.20 2.47
N LYS A 188 2.61 -22.34 2.28
CA LYS A 188 3.55 -22.63 1.19
C LYS A 188 2.99 -23.65 0.20
N THR A 189 2.13 -24.56 0.66
CA THR A 189 1.48 -25.58 -0.17
C THR A 189 -0.02 -25.30 -0.25
N LEU A 190 -0.56 -25.16 -1.46
CA LEU A 190 -1.98 -24.93 -1.68
C LEU A 190 -2.53 -25.92 -2.72
N ASN A 191 -3.52 -26.72 -2.35
CA ASN A 191 -4.18 -27.62 -3.27
C ASN A 191 -5.59 -27.12 -3.62
N LEU A 192 -5.78 -26.71 -4.87
CA LEU A 192 -7.03 -26.24 -5.47
C LEU A 192 -7.54 -27.20 -6.57
N SER A 193 -6.98 -28.41 -6.69
CA SER A 193 -7.36 -29.39 -7.71
C SER A 193 -8.85 -29.78 -7.67
N LYS A 194 -9.36 -30.28 -8.81
CA LYS A 194 -10.75 -30.77 -8.99
C LYS A 194 -11.85 -29.76 -8.63
N ASN A 195 -11.54 -28.46 -8.71
CA ASN A 195 -12.50 -27.38 -8.52
C ASN A 195 -13.12 -26.95 -9.88
N LYS A 196 -13.60 -25.71 -9.99
CA LYS A 196 -14.30 -25.17 -11.18
C LYS A 196 -13.74 -23.80 -11.58
N LEU A 197 -12.45 -23.57 -11.35
CA LEU A 197 -11.77 -22.34 -11.74
C LEU A 197 -11.58 -22.31 -13.27
N GLU A 198 -12.19 -21.33 -13.93
CA GLU A 198 -12.22 -21.23 -15.42
C GLU A 198 -11.03 -20.44 -16.00
N SER A 199 -10.32 -19.66 -15.19
CA SER A 199 -9.21 -18.82 -15.63
C SER A 199 -8.13 -18.68 -14.57
N ALA A 200 -6.87 -18.60 -15.00
CA ALA A 200 -5.73 -18.27 -14.12
C ALA A 200 -5.87 -16.88 -13.47
N TRP A 201 -6.71 -15.98 -13.98
CA TRP A 201 -7.01 -14.68 -13.33
C TRP A 201 -7.53 -14.82 -11.89
N GLU A 202 -8.17 -15.94 -11.55
CA GLU A 202 -8.60 -16.21 -10.18
C GLU A 202 -7.41 -16.34 -9.21
N LEU A 203 -6.27 -16.84 -9.67
CA LEU A 203 -5.04 -17.01 -8.86
C LEU A 203 -4.42 -15.66 -8.49
N GLY A 204 -4.62 -14.64 -9.32
CA GLY A 204 -4.24 -13.26 -9.03
C GLY A 204 -4.84 -12.71 -7.73
N LYS A 205 -5.93 -13.32 -7.20
CA LYS A 205 -6.57 -12.95 -5.93
C LYS A 205 -5.84 -13.50 -4.70
N VAL A 206 -4.95 -14.47 -4.87
CA VAL A 206 -4.13 -15.09 -3.80
C VAL A 206 -2.61 -15.01 -4.07
N LYS A 207 -2.19 -14.26 -5.09
CA LYS A 207 -0.78 -14.02 -5.50
C LYS A 207 0.16 -13.49 -4.40
N GLY A 208 -0.39 -12.97 -3.30
CA GLY A 208 0.40 -12.54 -2.15
C GLY A 208 0.98 -13.70 -1.31
N LEU A 209 0.52 -14.94 -1.52
CA LEU A 209 1.11 -16.13 -0.91
C LEU A 209 2.44 -16.47 -1.57
N LYS A 210 3.46 -16.74 -0.75
CA LYS A 210 4.79 -17.21 -1.20
C LYS A 210 4.77 -18.72 -1.38
N LEU A 211 3.93 -19.20 -2.31
CA LEU A 211 3.76 -20.63 -2.56
C LEU A 211 5.02 -21.28 -3.13
N GLU A 212 5.34 -22.46 -2.59
CA GLU A 212 6.39 -23.36 -3.07
C GLU A 212 5.78 -24.53 -3.86
N GLU A 213 4.56 -24.96 -3.51
CA GLU A 213 3.84 -26.04 -4.18
C GLU A 213 2.35 -25.70 -4.40
N LEU A 214 1.85 -25.90 -5.63
CA LEU A 214 0.47 -25.58 -6.03
C LEU A 214 -0.13 -26.73 -6.84
N TRP A 215 -1.40 -27.05 -6.59
CA TRP A 215 -2.16 -28.04 -7.36
C TRP A 215 -3.43 -27.41 -7.93
N LEU A 216 -3.64 -27.55 -9.24
CA LEU A 216 -4.76 -27.02 -10.02
C LEU A 216 -5.39 -28.08 -10.94
N GLU A 217 -4.79 -29.25 -11.10
CA GLU A 217 -5.27 -30.35 -11.96
C GLU A 217 -6.79 -30.58 -11.81
N GLY A 218 -7.48 -30.77 -12.94
CA GLY A 218 -8.93 -31.00 -12.97
C GLY A 218 -9.79 -29.74 -12.83
N ASN A 219 -9.19 -28.54 -12.87
CA ASN A 219 -9.93 -27.29 -13.09
C ASN A 219 -10.08 -26.99 -14.60
N PRO A 220 -11.19 -26.36 -15.04
CA PRO A 220 -11.37 -25.96 -16.44
C PRO A 220 -10.25 -25.05 -17.01
N LEU A 221 -9.60 -24.21 -16.19
CA LEU A 221 -8.47 -23.39 -16.64
C LEU A 221 -7.31 -24.21 -17.24
N CYS A 222 -7.12 -25.46 -16.84
CA CYS A 222 -6.04 -26.29 -17.37
C CYS A 222 -6.20 -26.56 -18.87
N SER A 223 -7.43 -26.54 -19.40
CA SER A 223 -7.69 -26.69 -20.85
C SER A 223 -7.63 -25.39 -21.65
N THR A 224 -7.34 -24.23 -21.02
CA THR A 224 -7.22 -22.94 -21.74
C THR A 224 -5.82 -22.67 -22.30
N PHE A 225 -4.85 -23.53 -22.01
CA PHE A 225 -3.46 -23.39 -22.43
C PHE A 225 -3.14 -24.32 -23.61
N SER A 226 -2.34 -23.84 -24.56
CA SER A 226 -1.89 -24.60 -25.74
C SER A 226 -1.00 -25.79 -25.37
N ASP A 227 -0.19 -25.63 -24.32
CA ASP A 227 0.86 -26.54 -23.92
C ASP A 227 1.28 -26.32 -22.45
N GLN A 228 2.11 -27.22 -21.94
CA GLN A 228 2.60 -27.19 -20.56
C GLN A 228 3.48 -25.96 -20.25
N SER A 229 4.18 -25.39 -21.24
CA SER A 229 5.06 -24.23 -21.04
C SER A 229 4.25 -22.96 -20.85
N ALA A 230 3.26 -22.74 -21.72
CA ALA A 230 2.29 -21.65 -21.59
C ALA A 230 1.54 -21.70 -20.25
N TYR A 231 1.13 -22.90 -19.82
CA TYR A 231 0.53 -23.13 -18.50
C TYR A 231 1.50 -22.76 -17.37
N VAL A 232 2.70 -23.35 -17.33
CA VAL A 232 3.71 -23.07 -16.28
C VAL A 232 4.07 -21.59 -16.21
N SER A 233 4.22 -20.91 -17.36
CA SER A 233 4.52 -19.47 -17.41
C SER A 233 3.41 -18.65 -16.75
N ALA A 234 2.15 -18.86 -17.14
CA ALA A 234 1.02 -18.10 -16.61
C ALA A 234 0.80 -18.31 -15.10
N ILE A 235 1.14 -19.50 -14.58
CA ILE A 235 1.14 -19.76 -13.13
C ILE A 235 2.32 -19.06 -12.43
N ARG A 236 3.51 -19.02 -13.06
CA ARG A 236 4.69 -18.34 -12.52
C ARG A 236 4.58 -16.81 -12.52
N ASP A 237 3.82 -16.23 -13.45
CA ASP A 237 3.46 -14.80 -13.42
C ASP A 237 2.70 -14.44 -12.12
N CYS A 238 1.93 -15.39 -11.56
CA CYS A 238 1.26 -15.23 -10.26
C CYS A 238 2.16 -15.63 -9.07
N PHE A 239 2.99 -16.67 -9.22
CA PHE A 239 3.84 -17.21 -8.16
C PHE A 239 5.29 -17.44 -8.66
N PRO A 240 6.14 -16.39 -8.73
CA PRO A 240 7.47 -16.50 -9.32
C PRO A 240 8.41 -17.48 -8.59
N LYS A 241 8.17 -17.73 -7.29
CA LYS A 241 8.97 -18.63 -6.45
C LYS A 241 8.47 -20.08 -6.42
N LEU A 242 7.47 -20.43 -7.25
CA LEU A 242 6.87 -21.76 -7.25
C LEU A 242 7.86 -22.83 -7.75
N LEU A 243 8.07 -23.85 -6.93
CA LEU A 243 8.98 -24.97 -7.18
C LEU A 243 8.25 -26.20 -7.75
N ARG A 244 6.99 -26.41 -7.36
CA ARG A 244 6.17 -27.55 -7.78
C ARG A 244 4.78 -27.14 -8.25
N LEU A 245 4.34 -27.71 -9.36
CA LEU A 245 3.00 -27.54 -9.92
C LEU A 245 2.42 -28.90 -10.32
N ASP A 246 1.25 -29.24 -9.78
CA ASP A 246 0.56 -30.51 -10.05
C ASP A 246 1.45 -31.74 -9.80
N GLY A 247 2.20 -31.71 -8.70
CA GLY A 247 3.15 -32.76 -8.31
C GLY A 247 4.46 -32.80 -9.13
N ARG A 248 4.59 -31.99 -10.19
CA ARG A 248 5.81 -31.92 -11.02
C ARG A 248 6.74 -30.84 -10.51
N GLU A 249 8.02 -31.15 -10.41
CA GLU A 249 9.07 -30.18 -10.13
C GLU A 249 9.30 -29.28 -11.35
N LEU A 250 9.43 -27.97 -11.10
CA LEU A 250 9.66 -26.96 -12.11
C LEU A 250 11.14 -26.55 -12.11
N SER A 251 11.68 -26.19 -13.28
CA SER A 251 13.04 -25.63 -13.39
C SER A 251 13.22 -24.44 -12.43
N ALA A 252 14.39 -24.29 -11.82
CA ALA A 252 14.63 -23.22 -10.85
C ALA A 252 14.16 -21.84 -11.37
N PRO A 253 13.47 -21.03 -10.56
CA PRO A 253 13.07 -19.69 -10.98
C PRO A 253 14.27 -18.89 -11.49
N VAL A 254 14.10 -18.17 -12.60
CA VAL A 254 15.12 -17.23 -13.10
C VAL A 254 15.09 -15.99 -12.20
N ILE A 255 15.67 -16.14 -11.00
CA ILE A 255 15.98 -15.00 -10.14
C ILE A 255 17.15 -14.30 -10.81
N VAL A 256 16.85 -13.27 -11.60
CA VAL A 256 17.85 -12.25 -11.89
C VAL A 256 18.05 -11.52 -10.56
N ASP A 257 19.02 -11.98 -9.79
CA ASP A 257 19.42 -11.33 -8.55
C ASP A 257 20.15 -10.04 -8.92
N ILE A 258 19.34 -9.02 -9.24
CA ILE A 258 19.79 -7.64 -9.15
C ILE A 258 20.05 -7.46 -7.66
N ASP A 259 21.30 -7.62 -7.27
CA ASP A 259 21.80 -7.44 -5.90
C ASP A 259 21.67 -5.96 -5.52
N SER A 260 20.43 -5.54 -5.30
CA SER A 260 20.07 -4.32 -4.61
C SER A 260 20.37 -4.57 -3.15
N SER A 261 21.65 -4.52 -2.84
CA SER A 261 22.21 -4.39 -1.50
C SER A 261 21.70 -3.08 -0.87
N GLU A 262 20.44 -3.06 -0.46
CA GLU A 262 19.78 -2.01 0.32
C GLU A 262 20.26 -2.01 1.79
N THR A 263 21.56 -2.27 1.99
CA THR A 263 22.24 -1.77 3.18
C THR A 263 22.38 -0.25 3.00
N MET A 264 21.37 0.49 3.47
CA MET A 264 21.48 1.93 3.63
C MET A 264 22.79 2.22 4.37
N LYS A 265 23.69 2.98 3.73
CA LYS A 265 24.94 3.42 4.38
C LYS A 265 24.55 4.12 5.69
N PRO A 266 25.17 3.78 6.82
CA PRO A 266 24.83 4.42 8.09
C PRO A 266 24.99 5.93 7.96
N CYS A 267 23.95 6.67 8.34
CA CYS A 267 23.97 8.14 8.30
C CYS A 267 25.13 8.65 9.14
N LYS A 268 26.15 9.23 8.49
CA LYS A 268 27.23 9.91 9.19
C LYS A 268 26.72 11.28 9.62
N GLU A 269 26.77 11.55 10.92
CA GLU A 269 26.26 12.79 11.50
C GLU A 269 27.13 14.03 11.19
N ASN A 270 28.30 13.88 10.56
CA ASN A 270 29.26 14.96 10.37
C ASN A 270 30.03 14.92 9.04
N PHE A 271 30.28 16.12 8.52
CA PHE A 271 31.02 16.44 7.29
C PHE A 271 32.47 15.95 7.27
N THR A 272 32.92 15.38 6.16
CA THR A 272 34.29 14.85 5.94
C THR A 272 35.11 15.70 4.96
N GLY A 273 35.13 17.01 5.12
CA GLY A 273 35.95 17.93 4.32
C GLY A 273 36.74 18.92 5.16
N SER A 274 37.33 19.94 4.51
CA SER A 274 38.30 20.86 5.14
C SER A 274 37.76 21.53 6.40
N GLU A 275 38.50 21.39 7.51
CA GLU A 275 38.18 22.01 8.80
C GLU A 275 38.15 23.54 8.69
N THR A 276 38.95 24.15 7.81
CA THR A 276 38.92 25.59 7.51
C THR A 276 37.57 26.03 6.96
N LEU A 277 36.96 25.23 6.08
CA LEU A 277 35.63 25.52 5.53
C LEU A 277 34.54 25.33 6.59
N LYS A 278 34.63 24.27 7.39
CA LYS A 278 33.74 24.05 8.54
C LYS A 278 33.80 25.25 9.50
N HIS A 279 34.98 25.76 9.81
CA HIS A 279 35.15 26.96 10.64
C HIS A 279 34.54 28.21 9.99
N LEU A 280 34.80 28.47 8.71
CA LEU A 280 34.22 29.59 7.95
C LEU A 280 32.68 29.51 7.87
N VAL A 281 32.12 28.32 7.70
CA VAL A 281 30.68 28.09 7.62
C VAL A 281 30.03 28.24 8.99
N LEU A 282 30.61 27.70 10.06
CA LEU A 282 30.14 27.90 11.43
C LEU A 282 30.23 29.37 11.85
N GLN A 283 31.34 30.05 11.54
CA GLN A 283 31.51 31.48 11.75
C GLN A 283 30.48 32.29 10.96
N PHE A 284 30.22 31.95 9.69
CA PHE A 284 29.17 32.60 8.91
C PHE A 284 27.78 32.37 9.52
N LEU A 285 27.47 31.16 10.01
CA LEU A 285 26.21 30.85 10.68
C LEU A 285 26.05 31.57 12.03
N GLN A 286 27.15 31.83 12.75
CA GLN A 286 27.17 32.64 13.97
C GLN A 286 27.06 34.15 13.70
N GLN A 287 27.67 34.65 12.62
CA GLN A 287 27.68 36.08 12.26
C GLN A 287 26.45 36.51 11.45
N SER A 288 25.73 35.58 10.84
CA SER A 288 24.58 35.90 9.98
C SER A 288 23.25 35.76 10.74
N ASN A 289 22.60 36.90 10.98
CA ASN A 289 21.24 37.01 11.54
C ASN A 289 20.16 36.53 10.55
N LEU A 290 20.29 35.32 10.01
CA LEU A 290 19.39 34.71 9.02
C LEU A 290 18.11 34.11 9.63
N CYS A 291 17.61 34.67 10.73
CA CYS A 291 16.45 34.19 11.49
C CYS A 291 15.09 34.63 10.90
N LYS A 292 14.87 34.52 9.57
CA LYS A 292 13.60 34.98 8.94
C LYS A 292 13.18 34.16 7.71
N TYR A 293 12.47 33.04 7.88
CA TYR A 293 11.77 32.24 6.82
C TYR A 293 10.58 31.48 7.46
N PHE A 294 9.41 31.17 6.85
CA PHE A 294 8.87 31.27 5.48
C PHE A 294 7.35 31.59 5.51
N LYS A 295 6.77 32.19 4.45
CA LYS A 295 5.30 32.10 4.19
C LYS A 295 4.86 32.08 2.71
N ASP A 296 5.78 31.88 1.76
CA ASP A 296 5.48 31.66 0.34
C ASP A 296 6.09 30.33 -0.13
N SER A 297 5.26 29.29 -0.34
CA SER A 297 5.75 27.96 -0.76
C SER A 297 5.81 27.83 -2.28
N ARG A 298 7.01 27.97 -2.86
CA ARG A 298 7.26 27.76 -4.30
C ARG A 298 7.45 26.27 -4.65
N ASN A 299 6.39 25.48 -4.57
CA ASN A 299 6.43 24.08 -5.00
C ASN A 299 6.22 23.96 -6.53
N ILE A 300 7.31 23.83 -7.28
CA ILE A 300 7.34 23.74 -8.76
C ILE A 300 6.70 22.44 -9.29
N LYS A 301 6.52 21.40 -8.45
CA LYS A 301 5.74 20.21 -8.85
C LYS A 301 4.26 20.53 -8.97
N ILE A 302 3.71 21.35 -8.07
CA ILE A 302 2.29 21.71 -7.99
C ILE A 302 1.97 22.93 -8.86
N LEU A 303 2.76 24.00 -8.74
CA LEU A 303 2.52 25.26 -9.43
C LEU A 303 3.10 25.21 -10.86
N LYS A 304 2.24 25.05 -11.87
CA LYS A 304 2.66 24.96 -13.29
C LYS A 304 2.66 26.27 -14.05
N ASP A 305 1.97 27.31 -13.57
CA ASP A 305 1.95 28.62 -14.23
C ASP A 305 3.34 29.33 -14.13
N PRO A 306 4.01 29.62 -15.27
CA PRO A 306 5.27 30.35 -15.28
C PRO A 306 5.19 31.76 -14.69
N TYR A 307 4.03 32.44 -14.79
CA TYR A 307 3.87 33.79 -14.28
C TYR A 307 3.86 33.80 -12.75
N LEU A 308 3.03 32.98 -12.11
CA LEU A 308 3.03 32.77 -10.66
C LEU A 308 4.38 32.22 -10.17
N GLN A 309 5.03 31.30 -10.89
CA GLN A 309 6.37 30.81 -10.55
C GLN A 309 7.43 31.92 -10.51
N ARG A 310 7.34 32.92 -11.41
CA ARG A 310 8.21 34.10 -11.44
C ARG A 310 7.83 35.11 -10.35
N LYS A 311 6.53 35.34 -10.11
CA LYS A 311 6.02 36.25 -9.07
C LYS A 311 6.46 35.83 -7.66
N LEU A 312 6.56 34.53 -7.40
CA LEU A 312 7.07 33.97 -6.14
C LEU A 312 8.61 34.01 -6.00
N LEU A 313 9.35 34.43 -7.03
CA LEU A 313 10.82 34.49 -7.03
C LEU A 313 11.31 35.93 -6.88
N LYS A 314 11.86 36.26 -5.71
CA LYS A 314 12.37 37.61 -5.38
C LYS A 314 13.77 37.81 -5.99
N HIS A 315 13.87 38.65 -7.03
CA HIS A 315 15.03 38.71 -7.93
C HIS A 315 16.14 39.74 -7.59
N THR A 316 15.91 40.72 -6.71
CA THR A 316 16.85 41.84 -6.47
C THR A 316 17.05 42.14 -4.98
N LYS A 317 18.25 42.58 -4.59
CA LYS A 317 18.57 43.07 -3.22
C LYS A 317 17.97 44.47 -2.92
N CYS A 318 16.71 44.72 -3.30
CA CYS A 318 16.00 45.91 -2.84
C CYS A 318 15.51 45.71 -1.39
N PRO A 319 15.32 46.78 -0.59
CA PRO A 319 14.81 46.70 0.78
C PRO A 319 13.52 45.86 0.92
N ARG A 320 12.67 45.86 -0.11
CA ARG A 320 11.43 45.04 -0.22
C ARG A 320 11.61 43.54 0.01
N ASN A 321 12.80 42.99 -0.19
CA ASN A 321 13.07 41.60 0.17
C ASN A 321 13.07 41.42 1.69
N VAL A 322 13.60 42.37 2.46
CA VAL A 322 13.58 42.38 3.92
C VAL A 322 12.16 42.64 4.44
N ASP A 323 11.40 43.54 3.81
CA ASP A 323 10.00 43.82 4.18
C ASP A 323 9.12 42.56 4.10
N SER A 324 9.32 41.76 3.06
CA SER A 324 8.59 40.49 2.89
C SER A 324 9.26 39.30 3.62
N LEU A 325 10.30 39.57 4.41
CA LEU A 325 10.77 38.71 5.51
C LEU A 325 10.25 39.18 6.88
N SER A 326 9.80 40.44 7.05
CA SER A 326 9.13 40.90 8.28
C SER A 326 7.65 40.55 8.34
N ALA A 327 7.04 40.10 7.24
CA ALA A 327 5.69 39.55 7.20
C ALA A 327 5.58 38.10 7.76
N LEU A 328 6.65 37.59 8.36
CA LEU A 328 6.79 36.22 8.84
C LEU A 328 6.68 36.19 10.38
N PRO A 329 6.09 35.14 10.98
CA PRO A 329 6.11 34.98 12.43
C PRO A 329 7.54 34.77 12.95
N GLU A 330 7.80 35.18 14.18
CA GLU A 330 9.09 34.96 14.84
C GLU A 330 9.29 33.47 15.19
N THR A 331 10.54 33.00 15.11
CA THR A 331 10.94 31.63 15.42
C THR A 331 12.23 31.63 16.24
N GLN A 332 12.42 30.61 17.10
CA GLN A 332 13.65 30.40 17.86
C GLN A 332 14.30 29.09 17.41
N HIS A 333 15.58 29.13 17.06
CA HIS A 333 16.31 27.97 16.58
C HIS A 333 17.45 27.62 17.53
N ASP A 334 17.55 26.35 17.94
CA ASP A 334 18.74 25.84 18.62
C ASP A 334 19.88 25.67 17.61
N PHE A 335 20.87 26.57 17.69
CA PHE A 335 22.02 26.56 16.80
C PHE A 335 22.97 25.38 17.03
N THR A 336 22.93 24.73 18.20
CA THR A 336 23.77 23.56 18.51
C THR A 336 23.28 22.29 17.81
N SER A 337 21.98 22.22 17.51
CA SER A 337 21.32 21.11 16.80
C SER A 337 21.40 21.18 15.27
N ILE A 338 22.06 22.20 14.68
CA ILE A 338 22.08 22.39 13.22
C ILE A 338 23.05 21.41 12.58
N LEU A 339 22.53 20.57 11.68
CA LEU A 339 23.34 19.80 10.74
C LEU A 339 23.55 20.60 9.45
N VAL A 340 24.80 20.69 9.02
CA VAL A 340 25.23 21.41 7.82
C VAL A 340 26.00 20.46 6.91
N ASP A 341 25.41 20.13 5.78
CA ASP A 341 26.09 19.39 4.72
C ASP A 341 26.66 20.38 3.70
N MET A 342 27.86 20.11 3.17
CA MET A 342 28.39 20.84 2.02
C MET A 342 28.16 20.01 0.76
N TRP A 343 27.16 20.38 -0.03
CA TRP A 343 26.72 19.60 -1.18
C TRP A 343 27.67 19.73 -2.38
N TYR A 344 28.17 20.94 -2.61
CA TYR A 344 29.10 21.21 -3.71
C TYR A 344 29.93 22.48 -3.46
N GLN A 345 31.19 22.47 -3.91
CA GLN A 345 32.10 23.60 -3.81
C GLN A 345 32.85 23.81 -5.12
N THR A 346 33.04 25.09 -5.47
CA THR A 346 33.88 25.57 -6.56
C THR A 346 34.68 26.78 -6.08
N VAL A 347 35.66 27.25 -6.86
CA VAL A 347 36.47 28.45 -6.57
C VAL A 347 35.60 29.69 -6.27
N ASN A 348 34.44 29.80 -6.91
CA ASN A 348 33.59 31.00 -6.83
C ASN A 348 32.27 30.80 -6.09
N THR A 349 31.87 29.56 -5.79
CA THR A 349 30.54 29.22 -5.25
C THR A 349 30.57 28.01 -4.31
N CYS A 350 29.97 28.14 -3.12
CA CYS A 350 29.64 27.02 -2.23
C CYS A 350 28.12 26.81 -2.16
N PHE A 351 27.69 25.55 -2.04
CA PHE A 351 26.31 25.13 -1.82
C PHE A 351 26.16 24.40 -0.48
N LEU A 352 25.40 25.01 0.43
CA LEU A 352 25.19 24.53 1.80
C LEU A 352 23.70 24.27 2.05
N PRO A 353 23.24 23.01 2.01
CA PRO A 353 22.03 22.57 2.67
C PRO A 353 22.10 22.67 4.21
N ARG A 354 21.01 23.15 4.82
CA ARG A 354 20.80 23.18 6.28
C ARG A 354 19.60 22.33 6.69
N ALA A 355 19.75 21.56 7.77
CA ALA A 355 18.67 20.87 8.47
C ALA A 355 18.70 21.17 9.99
N GLY A 356 17.54 21.17 10.65
CA GLY A 356 17.41 21.34 12.10
C GLY A 356 16.04 20.88 12.62
N PRO A 357 15.81 20.86 13.94
CA PRO A 357 14.63 20.24 14.56
C PRO A 357 13.29 20.83 14.10
N GLU A 358 13.22 22.16 13.93
CA GLU A 358 12.03 22.83 13.39
C GLU A 358 11.92 22.74 11.85
N SER A 359 12.96 22.27 11.16
CA SER A 359 13.05 22.27 9.68
C SER A 359 12.73 20.91 9.03
N GLN A 360 12.06 19.99 9.74
CA GLN A 360 11.73 18.61 9.28
C GLN A 360 10.95 18.48 7.95
N ARG A 361 10.68 19.59 7.23
CA ARG A 361 10.07 19.58 5.88
C ARG A 361 10.87 20.27 4.79
N TRP A 362 11.97 20.97 5.08
CA TRP A 362 12.63 21.84 4.12
C TRP A 362 14.15 21.83 4.23
N TRP A 363 14.80 21.61 3.08
CA TRP A 363 16.22 21.86 2.88
C TRP A 363 16.37 23.28 2.32
N CYS A 364 17.13 24.13 3.00
CA CYS A 364 17.53 25.45 2.46
C CYS A 364 18.89 25.34 1.80
N LEU A 365 18.95 25.54 0.48
CA LEU A 365 20.21 25.70 -0.25
C LEU A 365 20.68 27.15 -0.14
N LEU A 366 21.77 27.42 0.58
CA LEU A 366 22.53 28.65 0.41
C LEU A 366 23.49 28.51 -0.78
N SER A 367 23.40 29.44 -1.73
CA SER A 367 24.47 29.70 -2.69
C SER A 367 25.20 30.97 -2.30
N LEU A 368 26.52 30.89 -2.09
CA LEU A 368 27.41 32.01 -1.80
C LEU A 368 28.32 32.27 -3.00
N LYS A 369 28.10 33.36 -3.77
CA LYS A 369 28.96 33.72 -4.91
C LYS A 369 29.97 34.79 -4.53
N TRP A 370 31.27 34.52 -4.73
CA TRP A 370 32.36 35.45 -4.39
C TRP A 370 32.97 36.12 -5.64
N LYS A 371 32.28 37.16 -6.13
CA LYS A 371 32.86 38.27 -6.92
C LYS A 371 31.90 39.46 -6.79
N ASP A 372 32.44 40.61 -6.42
CA ASP A 372 31.74 41.90 -6.25
C ASP A 372 30.61 41.93 -5.20
N GLY A 373 30.76 41.08 -4.16
CA GLY A 373 29.96 41.14 -2.93
C GLY A 373 29.07 39.91 -2.69
N LEU A 374 28.93 39.54 -1.40
CA LEU A 374 28.21 38.34 -0.97
C LEU A 374 26.77 38.32 -1.49
N ARG A 375 26.46 37.46 -2.47
CA ARG A 375 25.07 37.13 -2.85
C ARG A 375 24.69 35.82 -2.18
N VAL A 376 23.64 35.87 -1.36
CA VAL A 376 22.97 34.70 -0.77
C VAL A 376 21.68 34.47 -1.55
N LEU A 377 21.57 33.31 -2.20
CA LEU A 377 20.31 32.80 -2.75
C LEU A 377 19.81 31.70 -1.82
N ILE A 378 18.52 31.71 -1.49
CA ILE A 378 17.86 30.67 -0.67
C ILE A 378 16.73 30.06 -1.49
N LEU A 379 16.82 28.75 -1.70
CA LEU A 379 15.81 27.96 -2.40
C LEU A 379 15.19 26.97 -1.41
N PRO A 380 13.85 26.98 -1.21
CA PRO A 380 13.16 25.91 -0.50
C PRO A 380 13.12 24.64 -1.37
N SER A 381 13.60 23.51 -0.84
CA SER A 381 13.43 22.19 -1.45
C SER A 381 12.55 21.28 -0.58
N CYS A 382 11.56 20.61 -1.21
CA CYS A 382 10.69 19.63 -0.58
C CYS A 382 11.37 18.24 -0.48
N GLY A 383 12.10 18.02 0.62
CA GLY A 383 12.57 16.69 1.03
C GLY A 383 13.60 16.02 0.10
N PRO A 384 14.07 14.81 0.48
CA PRO A 384 15.04 14.07 -0.31
C PRO A 384 14.38 13.44 -1.54
N SER A 385 14.61 14.01 -2.72
CA SER A 385 14.43 13.30 -3.98
C SER A 385 15.72 12.57 -4.34
N SER A 386 15.63 11.26 -4.61
CA SER A 386 16.73 10.39 -5.06
C SER A 386 17.24 10.68 -6.50
N LEU A 387 16.97 11.87 -7.03
CA LEU A 387 17.36 12.32 -8.36
C LEU A 387 18.02 13.70 -8.25
N PRO A 388 19.14 13.95 -8.96
CA PRO A 388 19.78 15.26 -8.95
C PRO A 388 18.86 16.28 -9.62
N LEU A 389 18.45 17.30 -8.86
CA LEU A 389 17.79 18.47 -9.42
C LEU A 389 18.76 19.18 -10.38
N ALA A 390 18.41 19.24 -11.66
CA ALA A 390 19.21 19.89 -12.67
C ALA A 390 19.45 21.37 -12.30
N ALA A 391 20.71 21.72 -12.03
CA ALA A 391 21.11 23.09 -11.76
C ALA A 391 21.07 23.89 -13.08
N ILE A 392 19.97 24.59 -13.33
CA ILE A 392 19.86 25.52 -14.46
C ILE A 392 20.70 26.76 -14.13
N PRO A 393 21.76 27.08 -14.92
CA PRO A 393 22.53 28.29 -14.70
C PRO A 393 21.71 29.50 -15.13
N VAL A 394 21.28 30.32 -14.16
CA VAL A 394 20.72 31.63 -14.47
C VAL A 394 21.88 32.59 -14.69
N CYS A 395 22.18 32.89 -15.96
CA CYS A 395 23.04 34.01 -16.31
C CYS A 395 22.42 35.30 -15.75
N ALA A 396 23.17 35.98 -14.89
CA ALA A 396 23.01 37.43 -14.74
C ALA A 396 23.91 38.07 -15.81
N SER A 397 23.34 39.00 -16.57
CA SER A 397 24.07 40.02 -17.34
C SER A 397 25.01 40.80 -16.43
#